data_AF-A0A935RBV5-F1
#
_entry.id   AF-A0A935RBV5-F1
#
_cell.length_a   1.000
_cell.length_b   1.000
_cell.length_c   1.000
_cell.angle_alpha   90.00
_cell.angle_beta   90.00
_cell.angle_gamma   90.00
#
_symmetry.space_group_name_H-M   'P 1'
#
loop_
_entity.id
_entity.type
_entity.pdbx_description
1 polymer ?
#
loop_
_entity_poly.entity_id
_entity_poly.type
_entity_poly.pdbx_seq_one_letter_code
_entity_poly.pdbx_strand_id
1 'polypeptide(L)'
;MTLRLRLSLLLAIFLGAESALAQMSDPTRPAGALMTQEAGGGSGAPAESGVQTVILRPAGKSAAVINGQYVEVGGKLGDKQVLRISESEVVLIGEAGREVIKVTPAIEKVPSRKKTPRKTPAAKRRTTGTTEK
;
A
#
# COMPACT_ATOMS: atom_id res chain seq x y z
N MET A 1 -19.75 -68.54 -21.14
CA MET A 1 -20.19 -67.12 -21.15
C MET A 1 -20.40 -66.52 -19.75
N THR A 2 -20.55 -67.34 -18.70
CA THR A 2 -20.77 -66.88 -17.31
C THR A 2 -19.50 -66.44 -16.58
N LEU A 3 -18.34 -67.01 -16.91
CA LEU A 3 -17.05 -66.66 -16.29
C LEU A 3 -16.54 -65.27 -16.71
N ARG A 4 -16.70 -64.91 -17.99
CA ARG A 4 -16.37 -63.56 -18.50
C ARG A 4 -17.31 -62.50 -17.92
N LEU A 5 -18.59 -62.83 -17.73
CA LEU A 5 -19.58 -61.95 -17.11
C LEU A 5 -19.30 -61.71 -15.62
N ARG A 6 -18.89 -62.75 -14.88
CA ARG A 6 -18.48 -62.62 -13.47
C ARG A 6 -17.18 -61.84 -13.32
N LEU A 7 -16.23 -62.02 -14.23
CA LEU A 7 -14.97 -61.27 -14.25
C LEU A 7 -15.20 -59.78 -14.55
N SER A 8 -16.09 -59.47 -15.49
CA SER A 8 -16.51 -58.08 -15.77
C SER A 8 -17.24 -57.45 -14.60
N LEU A 9 -18.08 -58.21 -13.87
CA LEU A 9 -18.78 -57.71 -12.68
C LEU A 9 -17.82 -57.45 -11.51
N LEU A 10 -16.81 -58.30 -11.31
CA LEU A 10 -15.76 -58.11 -10.30
C LEU A 10 -14.86 -56.90 -10.62
N LEU A 11 -14.54 -56.70 -11.90
CA LEU A 11 -13.74 -55.56 -12.36
C LEU A 11 -14.51 -54.23 -12.21
N ALA A 12 -15.83 -54.24 -12.39
CA ALA A 12 -16.68 -53.06 -12.21
C ALA A 12 -16.80 -52.62 -10.74
N ILE A 13 -16.76 -53.56 -9.78
CA ILE A 13 -16.81 -53.26 -8.35
C ILE A 13 -15.47 -52.64 -7.86
N PHE A 14 -14.34 -53.05 -8.46
CA PHE A 14 -13.02 -52.56 -8.06
C PHE A 14 -12.71 -51.14 -8.56
N LEU A 15 -13.39 -50.68 -9.62
CA LEU A 15 -13.16 -49.35 -10.22
C LEU A 15 -13.91 -48.20 -9.52
N GLY A 16 -14.75 -48.50 -8.51
CA GLY A 16 -15.60 -47.51 -7.82
C GLY A 16 -15.00 -46.88 -6.56
N ALA A 17 -13.75 -47.19 -6.19
CA ALA A 17 -13.10 -46.59 -5.03
C ALA A 17 -12.39 -45.27 -5.41
N GLU A 18 -13.16 -44.25 -5.79
CA GLU A 18 -12.66 -42.88 -5.81
C GLU A 18 -12.39 -42.45 -4.36
N SER A 19 -11.12 -42.19 -4.08
CA SER A 19 -10.67 -41.68 -2.80
C SER A 19 -11.25 -40.28 -2.60
N ALA A 20 -12.25 -40.17 -1.73
CA ALA A 20 -12.64 -38.88 -1.17
C ALA A 20 -11.45 -38.32 -0.39
N LEU A 21 -10.62 -37.52 -1.07
CA LEU A 21 -9.52 -36.80 -0.45
C LEU A 21 -10.09 -35.94 0.66
N ALA A 22 -9.70 -36.22 1.90
CA ALA A 22 -9.96 -35.37 3.04
C ALA A 22 -9.20 -34.05 2.84
N GLN A 23 -9.81 -33.13 2.09
CA GLN A 23 -9.34 -31.75 1.97
C GLN A 23 -9.69 -31.02 3.25
N MET A 24 -8.80 -31.15 4.25
CA MET A 24 -8.78 -30.25 5.40
C MET A 24 -8.53 -28.84 4.87
N SER A 25 -9.60 -28.07 4.72
CA SER A 25 -9.53 -26.69 4.24
C SER A 25 -8.79 -25.86 5.28
N ASP A 26 -7.69 -25.25 4.86
CA ASP A 26 -6.89 -24.38 5.70
C ASP A 26 -7.75 -23.18 6.14
N PRO A 27 -8.03 -23.01 7.44
CA PRO A 27 -8.89 -21.93 7.94
C PRO A 27 -8.23 -20.55 7.82
N THR A 28 -6.94 -20.48 7.50
CA THR A 28 -6.25 -19.22 7.19
C THR A 28 -6.37 -18.80 5.73
N ARG A 29 -7.11 -19.56 4.90
CA ARG A 29 -7.32 -19.21 3.50
C ARG A 29 -8.08 -17.88 3.40
N PRO A 30 -7.45 -16.80 2.91
CA PRO A 30 -8.13 -15.52 2.75
C PRO A 30 -9.25 -15.67 1.72
N ALA A 31 -10.37 -14.99 1.95
CA ALA A 31 -11.50 -14.97 1.03
C ALA A 31 -11.03 -14.47 -0.34
N GLY A 32 -11.07 -15.35 -1.36
CA GLY A 32 -10.76 -14.97 -2.75
C GLY A 32 -9.91 -15.97 -3.55
N ALA A 33 -9.27 -16.95 -2.92
CA ALA A 33 -8.36 -17.85 -3.65
C ALA A 33 -9.03 -18.82 -4.67
N LEU A 34 -10.36 -18.80 -4.83
CA LEU A 34 -11.09 -19.55 -5.86
C LEU A 34 -11.89 -18.66 -6.84
N MET A 35 -11.76 -17.34 -6.76
CA MET A 35 -12.44 -16.42 -7.68
C MET A 35 -11.39 -15.55 -8.39
N THR A 36 -10.55 -16.20 -9.20
CA THR A 36 -9.85 -15.54 -10.31
C THR A 36 -10.02 -16.38 -11.58
N GLN A 37 -11.29 -16.59 -11.92
CA GLN A 37 -11.68 -16.86 -13.29
C GLN A 37 -12.98 -16.11 -13.58
N GLU A 38 -12.95 -14.78 -13.44
CA GLU A 38 -13.84 -13.91 -14.20
C GLU A 38 -13.06 -13.41 -15.41
N ALA A 39 -13.22 -14.14 -16.51
CA ALA A 39 -12.92 -13.63 -17.82
C ALA A 39 -13.95 -12.54 -18.16
N GLY A 40 -13.48 -11.29 -18.24
CA GLY A 40 -14.07 -10.25 -19.08
C GLY A 40 -15.29 -9.53 -18.52
N GLY A 41 -15.08 -8.33 -17.98
CA GLY A 41 -16.16 -7.38 -17.75
C GLY A 41 -15.88 -6.43 -16.60
N GLY A 42 -14.90 -5.54 -16.79
CA GLY A 42 -14.63 -4.46 -15.85
C GLY A 42 -15.89 -3.62 -15.59
N SER A 43 -16.50 -3.83 -14.43
CA SER A 43 -17.38 -2.85 -13.82
C SER A 43 -16.59 -2.24 -12.68
N GLY A 44 -16.06 -1.05 -12.96
CA GLY A 44 -15.17 -0.32 -12.07
C GLY A 44 -15.76 -0.23 -10.67
N ALA A 45 -14.99 -0.72 -9.69
CA ALA A 45 -14.93 -0.02 -8.41
C ALA A 45 -14.74 1.47 -8.74
N PRO A 46 -15.42 2.40 -8.03
CA PRO A 46 -15.21 3.81 -8.28
C PRO A 46 -13.70 4.03 -8.26
N ALA A 47 -13.15 4.68 -9.29
CA ALA A 47 -11.77 5.13 -9.23
C ALA A 47 -11.71 6.06 -8.02
N GLU A 48 -11.33 5.49 -6.87
CA GLU A 48 -11.16 6.17 -5.60
C GLU A 48 -10.19 7.30 -5.93
N SER A 49 -10.74 8.48 -6.22
CA SER A 49 -10.02 9.60 -6.81
C SER A 49 -9.17 10.17 -5.70
N GLY A 50 -8.01 9.56 -5.54
CA GLY A 50 -7.26 9.57 -4.30
C GLY A 50 -5.82 9.20 -4.57
N VAL A 51 -4.96 9.66 -3.67
CA VAL A 51 -3.55 9.30 -3.72
C VAL A 51 -3.43 7.92 -3.11
N GLN A 52 -3.02 6.92 -3.90
CA GLN A 52 -2.83 5.55 -3.40
C GLN A 52 -1.53 5.44 -2.59
N THR A 53 -0.43 6.02 -3.11
CA THR A 53 0.89 5.89 -2.49
C THR A 53 1.68 7.19 -2.59
N VAL A 54 2.42 7.54 -1.54
CA VAL A 54 3.38 8.65 -1.54
C VAL A 54 4.79 8.12 -1.26
N ILE A 55 5.74 8.58 -2.07
CA ILE A 55 7.17 8.23 -1.98
C ILE A 55 7.94 9.52 -1.66
N LEU A 56 8.28 9.67 -0.37
CA LEU A 56 9.08 10.79 0.11
C LEU A 56 10.57 10.46 -0.01
N ARG A 57 11.30 11.27 -0.78
CA ARG A 57 12.75 11.12 -0.92
C ARG A 57 13.46 12.25 -0.15
N PRO A 58 14.35 11.94 0.82
CA PRO A 58 15.06 12.96 1.59
C PRO A 58 16.08 13.73 0.75
N ALA A 59 16.60 13.10 -0.30
CA ALA A 59 17.40 13.74 -1.34
C ALA A 59 16.75 13.46 -2.70
N GLY A 60 16.30 14.51 -3.39
CA GLY A 60 15.61 14.42 -4.69
C GLY A 60 14.16 14.89 -4.65
N LYS A 61 13.45 14.70 -5.76
CA LYS A 61 12.03 15.06 -5.89
C LYS A 61 11.17 14.01 -5.20
N SER A 62 10.09 14.33 -4.51
CA SER A 62 9.14 13.31 -4.05
C SER A 62 8.26 12.83 -5.22
N ALA A 63 7.64 11.66 -5.08
CA ALA A 63 6.72 11.10 -6.07
C ALA A 63 5.45 10.53 -5.41
N ALA A 64 4.39 10.35 -6.18
CA ALA A 64 3.14 9.77 -5.73
C ALA A 64 2.51 8.94 -6.86
N VAL A 65 1.70 7.96 -6.47
CA VAL A 65 0.85 7.20 -7.38
C VAL A 65 -0.58 7.68 -7.19
N ILE A 66 -1.15 8.26 -8.25
CA ILE A 66 -2.49 8.85 -8.25
C ILE A 66 -3.26 8.23 -9.41
N ASN A 67 -4.38 7.58 -9.13
CA ASN A 67 -5.16 6.82 -10.11
C ASN A 67 -4.32 5.80 -10.89
N GLY A 68 -3.33 5.19 -10.23
CA GLY A 68 -2.38 4.27 -10.86
C GLY A 68 -1.26 4.93 -11.68
N GLN A 69 -1.25 6.26 -11.81
CA GLN A 69 -0.19 6.99 -12.52
C GLN A 69 0.91 7.46 -11.57
N TYR A 70 2.16 7.15 -11.91
CA TYR A 70 3.34 7.66 -11.21
C TYR A 70 3.61 9.12 -11.61
N VAL A 71 3.64 10.02 -10.63
CA VAL A 71 3.91 11.44 -10.84
C VAL A 71 4.91 11.98 -9.82
N GLU A 72 5.80 12.86 -10.27
CA GLU A 72 6.80 13.52 -9.42
C GLU A 72 6.42 14.97 -9.12
N VAL A 73 7.02 15.55 -8.08
CA VAL A 73 6.93 17.00 -7.83
C VAL A 73 7.39 17.78 -9.06
N GLY A 74 6.54 18.68 -9.55
CA GLY A 74 6.71 19.46 -10.77
C GLY A 74 6.20 18.79 -12.04
N GLY A 75 5.85 17.50 -11.99
CA GLY A 75 5.26 16.75 -13.10
C GLY A 75 3.80 17.13 -13.36
N LYS A 76 3.20 16.55 -14.40
CA LYS A 76 1.80 16.74 -14.77
C LYS A 76 0.98 15.48 -14.54
N LEU A 77 -0.24 15.66 -14.06
CA LEU A 77 -1.29 14.64 -13.93
C LEU A 77 -2.50 15.14 -14.73
N GLY A 78 -2.67 14.62 -15.95
CA GLY A 78 -3.58 15.23 -16.94
C GLY A 78 -3.17 16.67 -17.22
N ASP A 79 -4.11 17.60 -17.04
CA ASP A 79 -3.89 19.04 -17.24
C ASP A 79 -3.41 19.78 -15.98
N LYS A 80 -3.27 19.07 -14.84
CA LYS A 80 -2.87 19.64 -13.55
C LYS A 80 -1.37 19.44 -13.31
N GLN A 81 -0.72 20.41 -12.70
CA GLN A 81 0.68 20.31 -12.29
C GLN A 81 0.80 19.96 -10.80
N VAL A 82 1.72 19.05 -10.46
CA VAL A 82 1.99 18.66 -9.07
C VAL A 82 2.91 19.68 -8.42
N LEU A 83 2.38 20.47 -7.48
CA LEU A 83 3.14 21.52 -6.82
C LEU A 83 3.95 20.97 -5.63
N ARG A 84 3.32 20.09 -4.85
CA ARG A 84 3.93 19.54 -3.63
C ARG A 84 3.35 18.17 -3.31
N ILE A 85 4.23 17.28 -2.86
CA ILE A 85 3.87 15.97 -2.34
C ILE A 85 4.33 15.91 -0.88
N SER A 86 3.42 15.58 0.03
CA SER A 86 3.67 15.40 1.46
C SER A 86 3.08 14.07 1.90
N GLU A 87 3.43 13.62 3.11
CA GLU A 87 3.04 12.29 3.61
C GLU A 87 1.53 12.06 3.60
N SER A 88 0.76 13.09 3.92
CA SER A 88 -0.69 12.99 4.09
C SER A 88 -1.48 13.54 2.89
N GLU A 89 -0.84 14.33 2.03
CA GLU A 89 -1.53 15.10 0.98
C GLU A 89 -0.64 15.38 -0.24
N VAL A 90 -1.29 15.49 -1.39
CA VAL A 90 -0.70 15.97 -2.64
C VAL A 90 -1.44 17.21 -3.10
N VAL A 91 -0.67 18.26 -3.39
CA VAL A 91 -1.19 19.54 -3.87
C VAL A 91 -0.98 19.64 -5.36
N LEU A 92 -2.08 19.83 -6.09
CA LEU A 92 -2.10 20.05 -7.52
C LEU A 92 -2.56 21.47 -7.84
N ILE A 93 -2.16 21.98 -9.00
CA ILE A 93 -2.65 23.23 -9.57
C ILE A 93 -3.14 22.98 -10.99
N GLY A 94 -4.38 23.36 -11.27
CA GLY A 94 -4.98 23.31 -12.59
C GLY A 94 -5.62 24.65 -12.96
N GLU A 95 -6.42 24.68 -14.02
CA GLU A 95 -7.12 25.89 -14.46
C GLU A 95 -8.12 26.42 -13.42
N ALA A 96 -8.77 25.51 -12.68
CA ALA A 96 -9.69 25.84 -11.60
C ALA A 96 -8.98 26.28 -10.29
N GLY A 97 -7.65 26.35 -10.29
CA GLY A 97 -6.84 26.75 -9.14
C GLY A 97 -6.20 25.57 -8.40
N ARG A 98 -6.05 25.73 -7.09
CA ARG A 98 -5.30 24.81 -6.22
C ARG A 98 -6.20 23.72 -5.65
N GLU A 99 -5.79 22.47 -5.83
CA GLU A 99 -6.50 21.29 -5.36
C GLU A 99 -5.62 20.47 -4.39
N VAL A 100 -6.23 19.94 -3.34
CA VAL A 100 -5.53 19.14 -2.33
C VAL A 100 -6.19 17.78 -2.24
N ILE A 101 -5.43 16.73 -2.56
CA ILE A 101 -5.88 15.34 -2.46
C ILE A 101 -5.21 14.69 -1.26
N LYS A 102 -6.02 14.24 -0.29
CA LYS A 102 -5.54 13.52 0.89
C LYS A 102 -5.38 12.04 0.59
N VAL A 103 -4.33 11.40 1.14
CA VAL A 103 -4.10 9.95 1.02
C VAL A 103 -5.16 9.16 1.78
N THR A 104 -5.53 9.65 2.96
CA THR A 104 -6.58 9.05 3.79
C THR A 104 -7.55 10.16 4.21
N PRO A 105 -8.68 10.33 3.51
CA PRO A 105 -9.58 11.47 3.73
C PRO A 105 -10.25 11.45 5.11
N ALA A 106 -10.42 10.27 5.73
CA ALA A 106 -11.11 10.11 7.00
C ALA A 106 -10.24 10.34 8.26
N ILE A 107 -8.92 10.47 8.12
CA ILE A 107 -8.01 10.51 9.27
C ILE A 107 -6.97 11.62 9.07
N GLU A 108 -6.91 12.55 10.04
CA GLU A 108 -5.85 13.55 10.07
C GLU A 108 -4.62 13.02 10.81
N LYS A 109 -3.47 13.04 10.13
CA LYS A 109 -2.19 12.62 10.73
C LYS A 109 -1.57 13.81 11.47
N VAL A 110 -1.61 13.80 12.80
CA VAL A 110 -0.96 14.82 13.63
C VAL A 110 0.53 14.50 13.77
N PRO A 111 1.45 15.39 13.37
CA PRO A 111 2.88 15.13 13.48
C PRO A 111 3.29 15.07 14.95
N SER A 112 3.97 13.99 15.35
CA SER A 112 4.60 13.93 16.66
C SER A 112 5.73 14.96 16.73
N ARG A 113 5.67 15.85 17.72
CA ARG A 113 6.63 16.95 17.88
C ARG A 113 8.05 16.37 18.00
N LYS A 114 8.90 16.61 16.99
CA LYS A 114 10.32 16.21 17.05
C LYS A 114 10.97 16.90 18.25
N LYS A 115 11.44 16.13 19.24
CA LYS A 115 12.26 16.63 20.35
C LYS A 115 13.56 17.18 19.76
N THR A 116 13.69 18.51 19.66
CA THR A 116 14.98 19.14 19.44
C THR A 116 15.90 18.81 20.63
N PRO A 117 17.13 18.36 20.41
CA PRO A 117 18.08 18.15 21.50
C PRO A 117 18.31 19.49 22.21
N ARG A 118 17.96 19.53 23.50
CA ARG A 118 18.17 20.68 24.37
C ARG A 118 19.67 20.96 24.42
N LYS A 119 20.12 22.04 23.77
CA LYS A 119 21.50 22.53 23.91
C LYS A 119 21.72 22.87 25.39
N THR A 120 22.56 22.10 26.07
CA THR A 120 23.08 22.42 27.39
C THR A 120 23.95 23.67 27.27
N PRO A 121 23.69 24.76 28.00
CA PRO A 121 24.57 25.91 27.98
C PRO A 121 25.89 25.52 28.65
N ALA A 122 26.97 25.56 27.88
CA ALA A 122 28.33 25.38 28.36
C ALA A 122 28.63 26.46 29.42
N ALA A 123 28.99 26.00 30.62
CA ALA A 123 29.33 26.83 31.75
C ALA A 123 30.52 27.76 31.39
N LYS A 124 30.25 29.06 31.31
CA LYS A 124 31.28 30.09 31.15
C LYS A 124 32.09 30.18 32.45
N ARG A 125 33.22 29.47 32.47
CA ARG A 125 34.20 29.47 33.56
C ARG A 125 34.82 30.87 33.64
N ARG A 126 34.40 31.64 34.65
CA ARG A 126 35.03 32.91 35.05
C ARG A 126 36.39 32.56 35.68
N THR A 127 37.48 33.07 35.12
CA THR A 127 38.77 33.19 35.83
C THR A 127 39.01 34.67 36.06
N THR A 128 38.63 35.14 37.24
CA THR A 128 39.13 36.37 37.85
C THR A 128 40.55 36.10 38.33
N GLY A 129 41.54 36.54 37.53
CA GLY A 129 42.93 36.63 37.94
C GLY A 129 43.27 38.11 38.13
N THR A 130 43.00 38.62 39.32
CA THR A 130 43.55 39.86 39.84
C THR A 130 45.07 39.69 39.91
N THR A 131 45.84 40.52 39.19
CA THR A 131 47.26 40.71 39.49
C THR A 131 47.40 42.09 40.09
N GLU A 132 47.46 42.11 41.41
CA GLU A 132 47.83 43.24 42.24
C GLU A 132 49.37 43.29 42.32
N LYS A 133 49.91 44.50 42.13
CA LYS A 133 51.23 45.05 42.51
C LYS A 133 52.52 44.28 42.22
#